data_AF-A0A6L9IYX5-F1
#
_entry.id   AF-A0A6L9IYX5-F1
#
_cell.length_a   1.000
_cell.length_b   1.000
_cell.length_c   1.000
_cell.angle_alpha   90.00
_cell.angle_beta   90.00
_cell.angle_gamma   90.00
#
_symmetry.space_group_name_H-M   'P 1'
#
loop_
_entity.id
_entity.type
_entity.pdbx_description
1 polymer ?
#
loop_
_entity_poly.entity_id
_entity_poly.type
_entity_poly.pdbx_seq_one_letter_code
_entity_poly.pdbx_strand_id
1 'polypeptide(L)'
;PLILPDYTSEQQIEETIADLATNKPTLIVDNTMVDGTRIPPLDPARRQEWWAMGGRRDVFDLDPIYDFVADHCAIVEEIGDTAIYACTYDE
;
A
#
# COMPACT_ATOMS: atom_id res chain seq x y z
N PRO A 1 -0.84 2.61 -10.25
CA PRO A 1 -0.57 1.36 -9.51
C PRO A 1 0.84 1.38 -8.93
N LEU A 2 0.95 1.18 -7.61
CA LEU A 2 2.24 1.04 -6.93
C LEU A 2 2.80 -0.35 -7.28
N ILE A 3 3.43 -0.45 -8.45
CA ILE A 3 4.05 -1.68 -8.94
C ILE A 3 5.45 -1.74 -8.33
N LEU A 4 5.61 -2.42 -7.21
CA LEU A 4 6.92 -2.71 -6.65
C LEU A 4 7.48 -3.97 -7.34
N PRO A 5 8.58 -3.88 -8.13
CA PRO A 5 9.20 -5.05 -8.73
C PRO A 5 9.75 -5.99 -7.65
N ASP A 6 9.84 -7.30 -7.99
CA ASP A 6 10.42 -8.32 -7.13
C ASP A 6 11.78 -7.83 -6.58
N TYR A 7 11.91 -7.78 -5.24
CA TYR A 7 12.96 -7.17 -4.41
C TYR A 7 12.77 -5.68 -4.08
N THR A 8 11.93 -5.41 -3.08
CA THR A 8 11.89 -4.09 -2.42
C THR A 8 13.10 -3.93 -1.52
N SER A 9 14.06 -3.05 -1.78
CA SER A 9 15.09 -2.73 -0.76
C SER A 9 14.57 -1.66 0.20
N GLU A 10 15.20 -1.49 1.37
CA GLU A 10 14.92 -0.34 2.27
C GLU A 10 15.02 0.99 1.51
N GLN A 11 16.03 1.13 0.64
CA GLN A 11 16.18 2.31 -0.22
C GLN A 11 14.96 2.53 -1.15
N GLN A 12 14.38 1.47 -1.72
CA GLN A 12 13.20 1.63 -2.57
C GLN A 12 11.95 2.03 -1.76
N ILE A 13 11.85 1.61 -0.50
CA ILE A 13 10.79 2.06 0.41
C ILE A 13 10.96 3.55 0.69
N GLU A 14 12.16 4.00 1.02
CA GLU A 14 12.47 5.42 1.22
C GLU A 14 12.16 6.26 -0.02
N GLU A 15 12.59 5.81 -1.21
CA GLU A 15 12.28 6.47 -2.48
C GLU A 15 10.77 6.53 -2.74
N THR A 16 10.05 5.45 -2.44
CA THR A 16 8.58 5.42 -2.58
C THR A 16 7.90 6.45 -1.68
N ILE A 17 8.33 6.56 -0.41
CA ILE A 17 7.76 7.53 0.53
C ILE A 17 8.08 8.96 0.10
N ALA A 18 9.32 9.20 -0.36
CA ALA A 18 9.72 10.51 -0.88
C ALA A 18 8.87 10.90 -2.10
N ASP A 19 8.60 9.96 -3.00
CA ASP A 19 7.73 10.16 -4.16
C ASP A 19 6.28 10.44 -3.75
N LEU A 20 5.75 9.71 -2.77
CA LEU A 20 4.40 9.94 -2.24
C LEU A 20 4.27 11.33 -1.60
N ALA A 21 5.24 11.72 -0.77
CA ALA A 21 5.26 13.03 -0.12
C ALA A 21 5.45 14.19 -1.10
N THR A 22 6.20 13.97 -2.18
CA THR A 22 6.46 14.97 -3.22
C THR A 22 5.25 15.14 -4.14
N ASN A 23 4.72 14.04 -4.66
CA ASN A 23 3.68 14.08 -5.68
C ASN A 23 2.27 14.23 -5.09
N LYS A 24 2.09 13.89 -3.81
CA LYS A 24 0.82 14.03 -3.08
C LYS A 24 -0.39 13.52 -3.90
N PRO A 25 -0.38 12.23 -4.31
CA PRO A 25 -1.44 11.70 -5.16
C PRO A 25 -2.80 11.89 -4.51
N THR A 26 -3.82 12.25 -5.29
CA THR A 26 -5.20 12.38 -4.80
C THR A 26 -5.88 11.03 -4.60
N LEU A 27 -5.46 10.01 -5.35
CA LEU A 27 -6.02 8.66 -5.32
C LEU A 27 -4.92 7.61 -5.29
N ILE A 28 -5.10 6.61 -4.43
CA ILE A 28 -4.30 5.38 -4.40
C ILE A 28 -5.24 4.21 -4.69
N VAL A 29 -4.79 3.30 -5.54
CA VAL A 29 -5.51 2.06 -5.87
C VAL A 29 -4.68 0.89 -5.39
N ASP A 30 -5.26 0.12 -4.46
CA ASP A 30 -4.68 -1.09 -3.90
C ASP A 30 -5.42 -2.30 -4.47
N ASN A 31 -4.74 -3.01 -5.37
CA ASN A 31 -5.20 -4.25 -5.98
C ASN A 31 -4.38 -5.45 -5.51
N THR A 32 -3.67 -5.36 -4.39
CA THR A 32 -2.81 -6.43 -3.87
C THR A 32 -3.55 -7.75 -3.67
N MET A 33 -4.81 -7.70 -3.26
CA MET A 33 -5.67 -8.89 -3.11
C MET A 33 -5.98 -9.57 -4.46
N VAL A 34 -5.90 -8.84 -5.58
CA VAL A 34 -6.04 -9.39 -6.95
C VAL A 34 -4.69 -9.88 -7.48
N ASP A 35 -3.63 -9.09 -7.28
CA ASP A 35 -2.30 -9.30 -7.87
C ASP A 35 -1.49 -10.40 -7.14
N GLY A 36 -1.97 -10.87 -6.00
CA GLY A 36 -1.56 -12.11 -5.36
C GLY A 36 -0.74 -11.92 -4.08
N THR A 37 0.11 -12.89 -3.77
CA THR A 37 0.74 -13.06 -2.44
C THR A 37 2.12 -12.42 -2.30
N ARG A 38 2.46 -11.41 -3.14
CA ARG A 38 3.80 -10.78 -3.13
C ARG A 38 3.93 -9.55 -2.24
N ILE A 39 2.96 -8.65 -2.28
CA ILE A 39 2.97 -7.38 -1.56
C ILE A 39 1.75 -7.35 -0.64
N PRO A 40 1.91 -7.03 0.65
CA PRO A 40 0.78 -6.97 1.57
C PRO A 40 -0.10 -5.75 1.25
N PRO A 41 -1.44 -5.86 1.38
CA PRO A 41 -2.38 -4.75 1.26
C PRO A 41 -2.09 -3.57 2.20
N LEU A 42 -2.50 -2.37 1.78
CA LEU A 42 -2.40 -1.16 2.58
C LEU A 42 -3.35 -1.22 3.79
N ASP A 43 -4.58 -1.68 3.59
CA ASP A 43 -5.58 -1.81 4.65
C ASP A 43 -5.20 -2.91 5.66
N PRO A 44 -5.20 -2.62 6.98
CA PRO A 44 -4.77 -3.57 8.00
C PRO A 44 -5.66 -4.81 8.11
N ALA A 45 -6.96 -4.73 7.83
CA ALA A 45 -7.85 -5.88 7.90
C ALA A 45 -7.62 -6.82 6.69
N ARG A 46 -7.51 -6.26 5.49
CA ARG A 46 -7.16 -7.00 4.27
C ARG A 46 -5.77 -7.62 4.38
N ARG A 47 -4.82 -6.94 5.03
CA ARG A 47 -3.49 -7.50 5.29
C ARG A 47 -3.54 -8.77 6.14
N GLN A 48 -4.35 -8.78 7.20
CA GLN A 48 -4.60 -9.97 8.02
C GLN A 48 -5.15 -11.14 7.19
N GLU A 49 -6.12 -10.88 6.33
CA GLU A 49 -6.67 -11.86 5.41
C GLU A 49 -5.61 -12.38 4.44
N TRP A 50 -4.85 -11.48 3.83
CA TRP A 50 -3.76 -11.81 2.90
C TRP A 50 -2.72 -12.75 3.52
N TRP A 51 -2.32 -12.50 4.77
CA TRP A 51 -1.41 -13.42 5.48
C TRP A 51 -2.04 -14.77 5.79
N ALA A 52 -3.35 -14.82 6.06
CA ALA A 52 -4.08 -16.07 6.26
C ALA A 52 -4.18 -16.89 4.96
N MET A 53 -4.22 -16.24 3.80
CA MET A 53 -4.23 -16.87 2.47
C MET A 53 -2.86 -17.34 1.97
N GLY A 54 -1.79 -17.21 2.77
CA GLY A 54 -0.44 -17.63 2.37
C GLY A 54 0.40 -16.52 1.73
N GLY A 55 0.09 -15.27 2.05
CA GLY A 55 0.94 -14.12 1.77
C GLY A 55 2.41 -14.32 2.15
N ARG A 56 3.33 -13.79 1.32
CA ARG A 56 4.77 -13.80 1.55
C ARG A 56 5.11 -13.25 2.95
N ARG A 57 6.06 -13.89 3.63
CA ARG A 57 6.44 -13.55 5.02
C ARG A 57 7.80 -12.85 5.13
N ASP A 58 8.65 -13.03 4.14
CA ASP A 58 9.93 -12.34 3.94
C ASP A 58 9.73 -11.01 3.19
N VAL A 59 8.72 -10.24 3.60
CA VAL A 59 8.54 -8.86 3.12
C VAL A 59 9.42 -7.92 3.93
N PHE A 60 9.91 -6.86 3.28
CA PHE A 60 10.61 -5.79 3.97
C PHE A 60 9.66 -5.03 4.88
N ASP A 61 10.21 -4.21 5.77
CA ASP A 61 9.40 -3.35 6.62
C ASP A 61 8.69 -2.27 5.79
N LEU A 62 7.38 -2.41 5.63
CA LEU A 62 6.53 -1.51 4.87
C LEU A 62 5.74 -0.56 5.79
N ASP A 63 5.95 -0.62 7.11
CA ASP A 63 5.28 0.24 8.09
C ASP A 63 5.32 1.74 7.70
N PRO A 64 6.44 2.28 7.20
CA PRO A 64 6.48 3.69 6.77
C PRO A 64 5.52 4.04 5.63
N ILE A 65 5.22 3.10 4.71
CA ILE A 65 4.24 3.33 3.64
C ILE A 65 2.81 3.26 4.23
N TYR A 66 2.58 2.33 5.15
CA TYR A 66 1.29 2.18 5.80
C TYR A 66 0.94 3.41 6.63
N ASP A 67 1.92 3.95 7.37
CA ASP A 67 1.77 5.16 8.17
C ASP A 67 1.45 6.36 7.27
N PHE A 68 2.18 6.54 6.16
CA PHE A 68 1.88 7.61 5.20
C PHE A 68 0.43 7.55 4.68
N VAL A 69 -0.03 6.36 4.29
CA VAL A 69 -1.39 6.17 3.77
C VAL A 69 -2.42 6.38 4.88
N ALA A 70 -2.16 5.92 6.11
CA ALA A 70 -3.05 6.11 7.23
C ALA A 70 -3.19 7.58 7.66
N ASP A 71 -2.09 8.34 7.58
CA ASP A 71 -2.06 9.76 7.94
C ASP A 71 -2.77 10.65 6.91
N HIS A 72 -2.73 10.26 5.63
CA HIS A 72 -3.18 11.13 4.53
C HIS A 72 -4.37 10.60 3.75
N CYS A 73 -4.74 9.34 3.87
CA CYS A 73 -5.72 8.73 2.97
C CYS A 73 -6.80 7.93 3.70
N ALA A 74 -7.99 7.91 3.12
CA ALA A 74 -9.12 7.11 3.59
C ALA A 74 -9.71 6.28 2.45
N ILE A 75 -10.16 5.06 2.74
CA ILE A 75 -10.90 4.24 1.76
C ILE A 75 -12.20 4.95 1.41
N VAL A 76 -12.42 5.16 0.12
CA VAL A 76 -13.65 5.78 -0.40
C VAL A 76 -14.51 4.78 -1.17
N GLU A 77 -13.90 3.74 -1.71
CA GLU A 77 -14.61 2.72 -2.48
C GLU A 77 -13.87 1.38 -2.45
N GLU A 78 -14.64 0.29 -2.46
CA GLU A 78 -14.14 -1.06 -2.64
C GLU A 78 -14.86 -1.69 -3.84
N ILE A 79 -14.10 -2.12 -4.85
CA ILE A 79 -14.64 -2.76 -6.05
C ILE A 79 -14.06 -4.17 -6.12
N GLY A 80 -14.85 -5.15 -5.66
CA GLY A 80 -14.35 -6.50 -5.45
C GLY A 80 -13.16 -6.48 -4.49
N ASP A 81 -12.06 -7.10 -4.91
CA ASP A 81 -10.83 -7.19 -4.11
C ASP A 81 -9.93 -5.95 -4.24
N THR A 82 -10.36 -4.89 -4.95
CA THR A 82 -9.61 -3.64 -5.07
C THR A 82 -10.12 -2.59 -4.08
N ALA A 83 -9.21 -1.95 -3.34
CA ALA A 83 -9.52 -0.81 -2.47
C ALA A 83 -9.04 0.50 -3.12
N ILE A 84 -9.88 1.53 -3.10
CA ILE A 84 -9.57 2.87 -3.60
C ILE A 84 -9.54 3.82 -2.40
N TYR A 85 -8.42 4.52 -2.25
CA TYR A 85 -8.20 5.51 -1.21
C TYR A 85 -8.19 6.90 -1.82
N ALA A 86 -8.90 7.84 -1.20
CA ALA A 86 -8.76 9.25 -1.47
C ALA A 86 -7.83 9.88 -0.42
N CYS A 87 -6.87 10.67 -0.88
CA CYS A 87 -5.89 11.30 -0.02
C CYS A 87 -6.13 12.81 0.08
N THR A 88 -5.99 13.32 1.30
CA THR A 88 -6.07 14.72 1.66
C THR A 88 -4.83 15.09 2.46
N TYR A 89 -4.22 16.22 2.11
CA TYR A 89 -3.01 16.71 2.75
C TYR A 89 -3.36 18.02 3.43
N ASP A 90 -3.28 18.06 4.76
CA ASP A 90 -3.39 19.32 5.49
C ASP A 90 -2.24 20.26 5.04
N GLU A 91 -2.56 21.52 4.78
CA GLU A 91 -1.62 22.56 4.31
C GLU A 91 -0.59 22.96 5.38
#